data_AF-A0A7K8CY88-F1
#
_entry.id   AF-A0A7K8CY88-F1
#
_cell.length_a   1.000
_cell.length_b   1.000
_cell.length_c   1.000
_cell.angle_alpha   90.00
_cell.angle_beta   90.00
_cell.angle_gamma   90.00
#
_symmetry.space_group_name_H-M   'P 1'
#
loop_
_entity.id
_entity.type
_entity.pdbx_description
1 polymer ?
#
loop_
_entity_poly.entity_id
_entity_poly.type
_entity_poly.pdbx_seq_one_letter_code
_entity_poly.pdbx_strand_id
1 'polypeptide(L)'
;MQKLLGTINWLRPYLGLTTAQLSPLFNLLKGDLELTSQRKLTPEAEQVLEEVQQAISDRQVYRVDLTIDIIVFLVTRDFHPTGIIGQCNEQWSDPLHIL
;
A
#
# COMPACT_ATOMS: atom_id res chain seq x y z
N MET A 1 18.99 -5.42 -2.53
CA MET A 1 17.84 -5.56 -3.46
C MET A 1 16.82 -6.62 -3.04
N GLN A 2 17.21 -7.86 -2.70
CA GLN A 2 16.24 -8.93 -2.38
C GLN A 2 15.25 -8.62 -1.26
N LYS A 3 15.68 -8.00 -0.15
CA LYS A 3 14.77 -7.62 0.95
C LYS A 3 13.67 -6.66 0.48
N LEU A 4 14.03 -5.62 -0.26
CA LEU A 4 13.08 -4.65 -0.83
C LEU A 4 12.03 -5.34 -1.70
N LEU A 5 12.47 -6.22 -2.61
CA LEU A 5 11.57 -6.96 -3.49
C LEU A 5 10.70 -7.97 -2.73
N GLY A 6 11.21 -8.57 -1.65
CA GLY A 6 10.41 -9.37 -0.73
C GLY A 6 9.29 -8.56 -0.08
N THR A 7 9.59 -7.36 0.42
CA THR A 7 8.60 -6.44 0.98
C THR A 7 7.55 -6.01 -0.04
N ILE A 8 7.96 -5.64 -1.25
CA ILE A 8 7.04 -5.25 -2.34
C ILE A 8 6.13 -6.43 -2.73
N ASN A 9 6.69 -7.64 -2.81
CA ASN A 9 5.90 -8.83 -3.13
C ASN A 9 4.88 -9.17 -2.02
N TRP A 10 5.22 -8.90 -0.76
CA TRP A 10 4.28 -9.02 0.36
C TRP A 10 3.16 -7.96 0.32
N LEU A 11 3.48 -6.71 -0.03
CA LEU A 11 2.50 -5.62 -0.15
C LEU A 11 1.59 -5.75 -1.38
N ARG A 12 2.01 -6.50 -2.40
CA ARG A 12 1.36 -6.58 -3.72
C ARG A 12 -0.17 -6.77 -3.69
N PRO A 13 -0.78 -7.65 -2.85
CA PRO A 13 -2.24 -7.80 -2.80
C PRO A 13 -2.96 -6.50 -2.45
N TYR A 14 -2.29 -5.63 -1.70
CA TYR A 14 -2.82 -4.37 -1.21
C TYR A 14 -2.52 -3.20 -2.11
N LEU A 15 -1.69 -3.31 -3.16
CA LEU A 15 -1.29 -2.18 -4.01
C LEU A 15 -2.04 -2.11 -5.34
N GLY A 16 -2.69 -3.19 -5.76
CA GLY A 16 -3.42 -3.24 -7.04
C GLY A 16 -2.50 -3.16 -8.28
N LEU A 17 -1.20 -3.34 -8.08
CA LEU A 17 -0.21 -3.35 -9.15
C LEU A 17 -0.16 -4.73 -9.83
N THR A 18 -0.14 -4.73 -11.16
CA THR A 18 -0.08 -5.95 -11.96
C THR A 18 1.32 -6.57 -11.97
N THR A 19 1.43 -7.86 -12.33
CA THR A 19 2.74 -8.50 -12.51
C THR A 19 3.55 -7.83 -13.62
N ALA A 20 2.86 -7.33 -14.66
CA ALA A 20 3.50 -6.66 -15.78
C ALA A 20 4.19 -5.37 -15.33
N GLN A 21 3.51 -4.54 -14.52
CA GLN A 21 4.08 -3.32 -13.94
C GLN A 21 5.30 -3.60 -13.06
N LEU A 22 5.26 -4.67 -12.25
CA LEU A 22 6.38 -5.03 -11.37
C LEU A 22 7.51 -5.80 -12.07
N SER A 23 7.35 -6.17 -13.34
CA SER A 23 8.31 -7.00 -14.09
C SER A 23 9.74 -6.42 -14.11
N PRO A 24 9.96 -5.12 -14.36
CA PRO A 24 11.30 -4.53 -14.34
C PRO A 24 12.04 -4.76 -13.02
N LEU A 25 11.33 -4.67 -11.89
CA LEU A 25 11.88 -4.94 -10.56
C LEU A 25 12.27 -6.40 -10.35
N PHE A 26 11.45 -7.34 -10.82
CA PHE A 26 11.76 -8.77 -10.72
C PHE A 26 12.89 -9.19 -11.67
N ASN A 27 13.06 -8.52 -12.81
CA ASN A 27 14.14 -8.79 -13.74
C ASN A 27 15.51 -8.48 -13.11
N LEU A 28 15.59 -7.55 -12.16
CA LEU A 28 16.80 -7.32 -11.37
C LEU A 28 17.21 -8.54 -10.51
N LEU A 29 16.30 -9.47 -10.21
CA LEU A 29 16.63 -10.71 -9.50
C LEU A 29 17.12 -11.82 -10.42
N LYS A 30 16.86 -11.74 -11.72
CA LYS A 30 17.24 -12.77 -12.71
C LYS A 30 18.72 -12.70 -13.12
N GLY A 31 19.44 -11.67 -12.67
CA GLY A 31 20.89 -11.53 -12.88
C GLY A 31 21.70 -12.47 -11.97
N ASP A 32 22.84 -11.99 -11.52
CA ASP A 32 23.81 -12.79 -10.77
C ASP A 32 23.23 -13.38 -9.47
N LEU A 33 23.42 -14.69 -9.27
CA LEU A 33 22.92 -15.47 -8.13
C LEU A 33 23.64 -15.09 -6.82
N GLU A 34 24.83 -14.50 -6.93
CA GLU A 34 25.62 -14.00 -5.80
C GLU A 34 24.86 -12.89 -5.06
N LEU A 35 24.59 -13.13 -3.77
CA LEU A 35 23.88 -12.21 -2.87
C LEU A 35 24.63 -10.89 -2.63
N THR A 36 25.94 -10.90 -2.84
CA THR A 36 26.88 -9.77 -2.67
C THR A 36 27.05 -8.94 -3.93
N SER A 37 26.53 -9.39 -5.08
CA SER A 37 26.64 -8.67 -6.34
C SER A 37 25.98 -7.29 -6.27
N GLN A 38 26.70 -6.26 -6.74
CA GLN A 38 26.18 -4.89 -6.80
C GLN A 38 25.16 -4.79 -7.93
N ARG A 39 23.89 -4.96 -7.60
CA ARG A 39 22.79 -4.76 -8.56
C ARG A 39 22.42 -3.28 -8.60
N LYS A 40 22.65 -2.65 -9.74
CA LYS A 40 22.18 -1.29 -10.01
C LYS A 40 20.72 -1.31 -10.42
N LEU A 41 19.96 -0.33 -9.96
CA LEU A 41 18.63 -0.04 -10.46
C LEU A 41 18.75 0.46 -11.91
N THR A 42 17.90 -0.07 -12.79
CA THR A 42 17.74 0.49 -14.13
C THR A 42 16.68 1.59 -14.07
N PRO A 43 16.67 2.54 -15.02
CA PRO A 43 15.67 3.61 -15.05
C PRO A 43 14.22 3.09 -15.02
N GLU A 44 13.96 1.96 -15.69
CA GLU A 44 12.63 1.33 -15.70
C GLU A 44 12.26 0.78 -14.32
N ALA A 45 13.23 0.23 -13.59
CA ALA A 45 13.00 -0.26 -12.24
C ALA A 45 12.83 0.89 -11.23
N GLU A 46 13.48 2.03 -11.45
CA GLU A 46 13.27 3.25 -10.65
C GLU A 46 11.85 3.79 -10.84
N GLN A 47 11.37 3.89 -12.08
CA GLN A 47 9.99 4.30 -12.37
C GLN A 47 8.96 3.40 -11.68
N VAL A 48 9.17 2.09 -11.69
CA VAL A 48 8.27 1.15 -11.01
C VAL A 48 8.33 1.32 -9.48
N LEU A 49 9.47 1.69 -8.89
CA LEU A 49 9.52 2.02 -7.46
C LEU A 49 8.71 3.27 -7.13
N GLU A 50 8.71 4.27 -8.01
CA GLU A 50 7.86 5.46 -7.85
C GLU A 50 6.38 5.08 -7.92
N GLU A 51 5.96 4.23 -8.85
CA GLU A 51 4.59 3.71 -8.91
C GLU A 51 4.20 2.94 -7.64
N VAL A 52 5.12 2.13 -7.09
CA VAL A 52 4.92 1.42 -5.82
C VAL A 52 4.77 2.40 -4.67
N GLN A 53 5.62 3.43 -4.60
CA GLN A 53 5.55 4.46 -3.56
C GLN A 53 4.24 5.24 -3.65
N GLN A 54 3.80 5.58 -4.86
CA GLN A 54 2.52 6.24 -5.08
C GLN A 54 1.36 5.35 -4.66
N ALA A 55 1.35 4.08 -5.07
CA ALA A 55 0.30 3.13 -4.69
C ALA A 55 0.23 2.89 -3.17
N ILE A 56 1.37 2.90 -2.47
CA ILE A 56 1.42 2.84 -1.00
C ILE A 56 0.85 4.13 -0.40
N SER A 57 1.19 5.30 -0.97
CA SER A 57 0.72 6.60 -0.48
C SER A 57 -0.79 6.78 -0.68
N ASP A 58 -1.31 6.29 -1.80
CA ASP A 58 -2.73 6.34 -2.15
C ASP A 58 -3.56 5.34 -1.33
N ARG A 59 -2.93 4.27 -0.86
CA ARG A 59 -3.58 3.22 -0.07
C ARG A 59 -3.12 3.29 1.37
N GLN A 60 -3.60 4.31 2.07
CA GLN A 60 -3.46 4.36 3.50
C GLN A 60 -4.52 3.46 4.16
N VAL A 61 -4.06 2.58 5.04
CA VAL A 61 -4.90 2.07 6.11
C VAL A 61 -4.68 3.01 7.28
N TYR A 62 -5.72 3.72 7.66
CA TYR A 62 -5.63 4.63 8.79
C TYR A 62 -5.40 3.84 10.06
N ARG A 63 -4.36 4.20 10.81
CA ARG A 63 -4.14 3.62 12.14
C ARG A 63 -5.10 4.27 13.10
N VAL A 64 -5.69 3.48 14.00
CA VAL A 64 -6.53 4.01 15.08
C VAL A 64 -5.72 4.98 15.92
N ASP A 65 -6.16 6.23 15.99
CA ASP A 65 -5.62 7.23 16.90
C ASP A 65 -6.42 7.20 18.19
N LEU A 66 -5.81 6.71 19.27
CA LEU A 66 -6.49 6.55 20.56
C LEU A 66 -6.88 7.88 21.24
N THR A 67 -6.44 9.02 20.70
CA THR A 67 -6.79 10.35 21.19
C THR A 67 -8.08 10.91 20.56
N ILE A 68 -8.61 10.22 19.55
CA ILE A 68 -9.79 10.64 18.78
C ILE A 68 -10.91 9.62 18.97
N ASP A 69 -12.13 10.12 19.20
CA ASP A 69 -13.30 9.27 19.39
C ASP A 69 -13.59 8.40 18.16
N ILE A 70 -14.00 7.16 18.42
CA ILE A 70 -14.46 6.22 17.39
C ILE A 70 -15.94 6.48 17.14
N ILE A 71 -16.29 6.69 15.88
CA ILE A 71 -17.65 6.95 15.42
C ILE A 71 -18.14 5.71 14.66
N VAL A 72 -19.38 5.29 14.95
CA VAL A 72 -20.06 4.23 14.22
C VAL A 72 -21.22 4.83 13.43
N PHE A 73 -21.12 4.79 12.11
CA PHE A 73 -22.19 5.17 11.20
C PHE A 73 -23.04 3.95 10.90
N LEU A 74 -24.29 3.95 11.36
CA LEU A 74 -25.25 2.90 11.08
C LEU A 74 -26.17 3.32 9.93
N VAL A 75 -26.09 2.62 8.81
CA VAL A 75 -27.00 2.76 7.67
C VAL A 75 -27.97 1.58 7.70
N THR A 76 -29.20 1.84 8.12
CA THR A 76 -30.26 0.84 8.11
C THR A 76 -31.05 0.94 6.81
N ARG A 77 -30.83 0.02 5.87
CA ARG A 77 -31.74 -0.21 4.74
C ARG A 77 -32.54 -1.49 4.99
N ASP A 78 -33.86 -1.39 4.94
CA ASP A 78 -34.81 -2.49 5.14
C ASP A 78 -34.40 -3.43 6.30
N PHE A 79 -33.94 -4.63 5.98
CA PHE A 79 -33.53 -5.69 6.93
C PHE A 79 -32.00 -5.90 7.00
N HIS A 80 -31.21 -5.02 6.40
CA HIS A 80 -29.76 -5.16 6.28
C HIS A 80 -29.07 -3.91 6.87
N PRO A 81 -28.94 -3.82 8.20
CA PRO A 81 -28.15 -2.76 8.81
C PRO A 81 -26.69 -2.93 8.39
N THR A 82 -26.12 -1.90 7.79
CA THR A 82 -24.70 -1.80 7.47
C THR A 82 -24.06 -0.79 8.40
N GLY A 83 -23.07 -1.22 9.18
CA GLY A 83 -22.28 -0.34 10.03
C GLY A 83 -20.93 -0.01 9.39
N ILE A 84 -20.51 1.25 9.46
CA ILE A 84 -19.15 1.70 9.14
C ILE A 84 -18.55 2.23 10.43
N ILE A 85 -17.33 1.81 10.75
CA ILE A 85 -16.57 2.31 11.90
C ILE A 85 -15.50 3.24 11.36
N GLY A 86 -15.34 4.42 11.96
CA GLY A 86 -14.33 5.38 11.54
C GLY A 86 -13.95 6.39 12.62
N GLN A 87 -12.94 7.19 12.32
CA GLN A 87 -12.52 8.34 13.11
C GLN A 87 -12.59 9.59 12.24
N CYS A 88 -12.95 10.73 12.83
CA CYS A 88 -13.07 11.99 12.11
C CYS A 88 -12.19 13.07 12.76
N ASN A 89 -11.33 13.73 11.98
CA ASN A 89 -10.52 14.85 12.45
C ASN A 89 -10.22 15.83 11.31
N GLU A 90 -10.63 17.08 11.48
CA GLU A 90 -10.49 18.15 10.48
C GLU A 90 -9.04 18.56 10.18
N GLN A 91 -8.08 18.12 11.00
CA GLN A 91 -6.65 18.40 10.79
C GLN A 91 -5.98 17.38 9.85
N TRP A 92 -6.66 16.29 9.51
CA TRP A 92 -6.14 15.27 8.60
C TRP A 92 -6.32 15.66 7.12
N SER A 93 -5.47 15.10 6.26
CA SER A 93 -5.58 15.31 4.80
C SER A 93 -6.85 14.68 4.22
N ASP A 94 -7.33 13.59 4.83
CA ASP A 94 -8.67 13.03 4.63
C ASP A 94 -9.37 13.09 6.00
N PRO A 95 -10.43 13.90 6.17
CA PRO A 95 -11.01 14.12 7.48
C PRO A 95 -11.72 12.88 8.02
N LEU A 96 -12.05 11.87 7.19
CA LEU A 96 -12.74 10.66 7.62
C LEU A 96 -11.89 9.42 7.38
N HIS A 97 -11.41 8.82 8.45
CA HIS A 97 -10.65 7.58 8.42
C HIS A 97 -11.54 6.38 8.74
N ILE A 98 -11.85 5.54 7.75
CA ILE A 98 -12.57 4.27 7.96
C ILE A 98 -11.60 3.23 8.52
N LEU A 99 -12.02 2.51 9.56
CA LEU A 99 -11.22 1.49 10.26
C LEU A 99 -11.47 0.07 9.71
#